data_AF-A0A4R0QM66-F1
#
_entry.id   AF-A0A4R0QM66-F1
#
_cell.length_a   1.000
_cell.length_b   1.000
_cell.length_c   1.000
_cell.angle_alpha   90.00
_cell.angle_beta   90.00
_cell.angle_gamma   90.00
#
_symmetry.space_group_name_H-M   'P 1'
#
loop_
_entity.id
_entity.type
_entity.pdbx_description
1 polymer ?
#
loop_
_entity_poly.entity_id
_entity_poly.type
_entity_poly.pdbx_seq_one_letter_code
_entity_poly.pdbx_strand_id
1 'polypeptide(L)'
;MATENETEYRILRSAEEVFYRHGYDGAKMQDIADGASINKALLHYYFRSKERLFDAVFSAAVERLVPPLFLTLGSEKPLTQKIREFVDTYFDTVLEHPFLPGFVVHEMHRNPDRFRKTIASGNLLDLEGLQAALDEGTSRGEFRQTDAMQFLLNLLSLSAFPFIAARAMQAISALGEEEYRRTLDERRALVPVWMEDILKPCTLS
;
A
#
# COMPACT_ATOMS: atom_id res chain seq x y z
N MET A 1 -12.46 34.52 0.67
CA MET A 1 -13.20 33.43 1.34
C MET A 1 -12.82 32.16 0.61
N ALA A 2 -12.21 31.19 1.29
CA ALA A 2 -11.93 29.89 0.70
C ALA A 2 -13.27 29.22 0.34
N THR A 3 -13.36 28.57 -0.82
CA THR A 3 -14.56 27.81 -1.18
C THR A 3 -14.72 26.61 -0.25
N GLU A 4 -15.94 26.06 -0.13
CA GLU A 4 -16.23 24.91 0.74
C GLU A 4 -15.27 23.73 0.46
N ASN A 5 -14.99 23.48 -0.81
CA ASN A 5 -14.02 22.47 -1.28
C ASN A 5 -12.57 22.77 -0.87
N GLU A 6 -12.14 24.04 -0.83
CA GLU A 6 -10.77 24.41 -0.44
C GLU A 6 -10.55 24.21 1.07
N THR A 7 -11.58 24.45 1.88
CA THR A 7 -11.49 24.21 3.33
C THR A 7 -11.49 22.72 3.64
N GLU A 8 -12.36 21.94 3.00
CA GLU A 8 -12.36 20.48 3.12
C GLU A 8 -11.01 19.87 2.73
N TYR A 9 -10.42 20.33 1.62
CA TYR A 9 -9.09 19.89 1.18
C TYR A 9 -8.01 20.16 2.26
N ARG A 10 -7.96 21.37 2.82
CA ARG A 10 -7.00 21.69 3.89
C ARG A 10 -7.19 20.83 5.13
N ILE A 11 -8.44 20.52 5.48
CA ILE A 11 -8.75 19.60 6.58
C ILE A 11 -8.18 18.20 6.30
N LEU A 12 -8.45 17.65 5.11
CA LEU A 12 -7.99 16.31 4.74
C LEU A 12 -6.46 16.23 4.73
N ARG A 13 -5.78 17.24 4.18
CA ARG A 13 -4.31 17.31 4.17
C ARG A 13 -3.72 17.37 5.58
N SER A 14 -4.26 18.21 6.44
CA SER A 14 -3.84 18.27 7.85
C SER A 14 -4.12 16.96 8.58
N ALA A 15 -5.26 16.33 8.31
CA ALA A 15 -5.64 15.05 8.89
C ALA A 15 -4.72 13.91 8.43
N GLU A 16 -4.33 13.85 7.14
CA GLU A 16 -3.33 12.91 6.62
C GLU A 16 -2.03 13.00 7.43
N GLU A 17 -1.47 14.21 7.58
CA GLU A 17 -0.22 14.41 8.32
C GLU A 17 -0.30 13.95 9.78
N VAL A 18 -1.38 14.34 10.48
CA VAL A 18 -1.57 13.99 11.89
C VAL A 18 -1.81 12.48 12.06
N PHE A 19 -2.65 11.87 11.21
CA PHE A 19 -2.95 10.44 11.31
C PHE A 19 -1.79 9.56 10.87
N TYR A 20 -1.01 9.93 9.86
CA TYR A 20 0.17 9.14 9.46
C TYR A 20 1.24 9.13 10.54
N ARG A 21 1.34 10.21 11.32
CA ARG A 21 2.32 10.31 12.40
C ARG A 21 1.87 9.64 13.70
N HIS A 22 0.59 9.77 14.06
CA HIS A 22 0.09 9.42 15.39
C HIS A 22 -0.89 8.25 15.39
N GLY A 23 -1.26 7.73 14.22
CA GLY A 23 -2.35 6.77 14.06
C GLY A 23 -3.70 7.37 14.46
N TYR A 24 -4.74 6.53 14.49
CA TYR A 24 -6.04 6.98 14.96
C TYR A 24 -5.97 7.39 16.43
N ASP A 25 -5.56 6.51 17.34
CA ASP A 25 -5.74 6.73 18.79
C ASP A 25 -4.92 7.93 19.30
N GLY A 26 -3.71 8.15 18.78
CA GLY A 26 -2.82 9.24 19.17
C GLY A 26 -3.18 10.61 18.59
N ALA A 27 -3.92 10.67 17.49
CA ALA A 27 -4.27 11.92 16.83
C ALA A 27 -5.29 12.76 17.61
N LYS A 28 -5.11 14.09 17.67
CA LYS A 28 -6.11 14.99 18.26
C LYS A 28 -6.78 15.81 17.17
N MET A 29 -8.11 15.95 17.27
CA MET A 29 -8.89 16.81 16.38
C MET A 29 -8.47 18.28 16.46
N GLN A 30 -7.85 18.71 17.57
CA GLN A 30 -7.33 20.05 17.71
C GLN A 30 -6.10 20.26 16.81
N ASP A 31 -5.14 19.33 16.85
CA ASP A 31 -3.92 19.39 16.02
C ASP A 31 -4.28 19.46 14.51
N ILE A 32 -5.32 18.73 14.09
CA ILE A 32 -5.82 18.76 12.71
C ILE A 32 -6.42 20.14 12.36
N ALA A 33 -7.26 20.70 13.24
CA ALA A 33 -7.87 22.00 13.02
C ALA A 33 -6.81 23.10 12.92
N ASP A 34 -5.81 23.07 13.80
CA ASP A 34 -4.70 24.01 13.84
C ASP A 34 -3.86 23.91 12.55
N GLY A 35 -3.51 22.71 12.10
CA GLY A 35 -2.79 22.49 10.85
C GLY A 35 -3.57 22.94 9.61
N ALA A 36 -4.90 22.84 9.63
CA ALA A 36 -5.77 23.33 8.56
C ALA A 36 -6.07 24.84 8.65
N SER A 37 -5.55 25.54 9.67
CA SER A 37 -5.82 26.95 9.97
C SER A 37 -7.31 27.25 10.12
N ILE A 38 -8.03 26.38 10.81
CA ILE A 38 -9.46 26.54 11.14
C ILE A 38 -9.71 26.29 12.63
N ASN A 39 -10.88 26.69 13.12
CA ASN A 39 -11.29 26.30 14.46
C ASN A 39 -11.89 24.87 14.48
N LYS A 40 -11.85 24.24 15.66
CA LYS A 40 -12.36 22.87 15.86
C LYS A 40 -13.86 22.73 15.59
N ALA A 41 -14.65 23.79 15.80
CA ALA A 41 -16.09 23.75 15.51
C ALA A 41 -16.37 23.61 14.01
N LEU A 42 -15.58 24.29 13.17
CA LEU A 42 -15.65 24.16 11.71
C LEU A 42 -15.21 22.76 11.26
N LEU A 43 -14.16 22.19 11.86
CA LEU A 43 -13.77 20.80 11.60
C LEU A 43 -14.93 19.81 11.88
N HIS A 44 -15.62 19.98 13.02
CA HIS A 44 -16.80 19.18 13.35
C HIS A 44 -17.99 19.43 12.41
N TYR A 45 -18.12 20.62 11.82
CA TYR A 45 -19.14 20.89 10.82
C TYR A 45 -18.96 20.02 9.57
N TYR A 46 -17.75 19.93 9.03
CA TYR A 46 -17.44 19.11 7.84
C TYR A 46 -17.52 17.61 8.13
N PHE A 47 -16.76 17.12 9.10
CA PHE A 47 -16.56 15.66 9.26
C PHE A 47 -17.36 15.03 10.39
N ARG A 48 -18.01 15.83 11.25
CA ARG A 48 -18.82 15.40 12.41
C ARG A 48 -18.03 14.70 13.53
N SER A 49 -17.23 13.69 13.21
CA SER A 49 -16.43 12.91 14.14
C SER A 49 -15.03 12.65 13.62
N LYS A 50 -14.12 12.33 14.54
CA LYS A 50 -12.76 11.87 14.23
C LYS A 50 -12.79 10.56 13.41
N GLU A 51 -13.71 9.67 13.75
CA GLU A 51 -13.93 8.39 13.03
C GLU A 51 -14.18 8.61 11.54
N ARG A 52 -15.12 9.50 11.19
CA ARG A 52 -15.46 9.79 9.79
C ARG A 52 -14.31 10.47 9.04
N LEU A 53 -13.61 11.39 9.68
CA LEU A 53 -12.43 12.01 9.09
C LEU A 53 -11.32 10.99 8.84
N PHE A 54 -11.11 10.08 9.80
CA PHE A 54 -10.16 8.99 9.64
C PHE A 54 -10.58 8.02 8.55
N ASP A 55 -11.85 7.63 8.47
CA ASP A 55 -12.38 6.79 7.39
C ASP A 55 -12.09 7.40 6.01
N ALA A 56 -12.28 8.70 5.85
CA ALA A 56 -11.99 9.40 4.60
C ALA A 56 -10.49 9.36 4.27
N VAL A 57 -9.64 9.68 5.25
CA VAL A 57 -8.17 9.64 5.08
C VAL A 57 -7.65 8.23 4.81
N PHE A 58 -8.17 7.24 5.53
CA PHE A 58 -7.79 5.83 5.36
C PHE A 58 -8.24 5.29 4.01
N SER A 59 -9.46 5.59 3.58
CA SER A 59 -9.95 5.19 2.27
C SER A 59 -9.09 5.79 1.16
N ALA A 60 -8.76 7.09 1.24
CA ALA A 60 -7.86 7.72 0.28
C ALA A 60 -6.44 7.11 0.30
N ALA A 61 -5.92 6.73 1.46
CA ALA A 61 -4.62 6.04 1.59
C ALA A 61 -4.65 4.66 0.92
N VAL A 62 -5.71 3.87 1.14
CA VAL A 62 -5.90 2.56 0.50
C VAL A 62 -6.10 2.73 -1.01
N GLU A 63 -6.90 3.70 -1.45
CA GLU A 63 -7.12 3.99 -2.88
C GLU A 63 -5.87 4.45 -3.61
N ARG A 64 -4.93 5.09 -2.91
CA ARG A 64 -3.63 5.46 -3.46
C ARG A 64 -2.71 4.25 -3.60
N LEU A 65 -2.75 3.34 -2.61
CA LEU A 65 -1.82 2.22 -2.54
C LEU A 65 -2.31 1.00 -3.33
N VAL A 66 -3.61 0.67 -3.27
CA VAL A 66 -4.12 -0.67 -3.58
C VAL A 66 -4.66 -0.83 -5.01
N PRO A 67 -5.57 0.03 -5.52
CA PRO A 67 -6.09 -0.08 -6.88
C PRO A 67 -5.03 -0.12 -7.98
N PRO A 68 -4.00 0.75 -8.00
CA PRO A 68 -2.97 0.70 -9.05
C PRO A 68 -2.24 -0.65 -9.13
N LEU A 69 -2.05 -1.30 -7.97
CA LEU A 69 -1.37 -2.59 -7.87
C LEU A 69 -2.20 -3.73 -8.45
N PHE A 70 -3.48 -3.79 -8.09
CA PHE A 70 -4.32 -4.90 -8.50
C PHE A 70 -4.89 -4.75 -9.91
N LEU A 71 -5.10 -3.53 -10.40
CA LEU A 71 -5.40 -3.29 -11.82
C LEU A 71 -4.27 -3.83 -12.72
N THR A 72 -3.02 -3.64 -12.29
CA THR A 72 -1.85 -4.19 -12.99
C THR A 72 -1.89 -5.72 -13.04
N LEU A 73 -2.16 -6.38 -11.90
CA LEU A 73 -2.25 -7.86 -11.83
C LEU A 73 -3.45 -8.42 -12.62
N GLY A 74 -4.56 -7.69 -12.69
CA GLY A 74 -5.77 -8.07 -13.43
C GLY A 74 -5.73 -7.80 -14.94
N SER A 75 -4.66 -7.17 -15.47
CA SER A 75 -4.55 -6.87 -16.91
C SER A 75 -4.43 -8.14 -17.79
N GLU A 76 -4.47 -8.00 -19.12
CA GLU A 76 -4.26 -9.14 -20.05
C GLU A 76 -2.77 -9.43 -20.33
N LYS A 77 -1.86 -8.72 -19.67
CA LYS A 77 -0.41 -8.84 -19.91
C LYS A 77 0.15 -10.18 -19.38
N PRO A 78 1.30 -10.66 -19.88
CA PRO A 78 2.01 -11.80 -19.29
C PRO A 78 2.29 -11.58 -17.80
N LEU A 79 2.19 -12.63 -16.99
CA LEU A 79 2.39 -12.54 -15.53
C LEU A 79 3.74 -11.94 -15.14
N THR A 80 4.80 -12.27 -15.87
CA THR A 80 6.15 -11.71 -15.67
C THR A 80 6.19 -10.19 -15.85
N GLN A 81 5.46 -9.67 -16.84
CA GLN A 81 5.32 -8.22 -17.04
C GLN A 81 4.49 -7.59 -15.92
N LYS A 82 3.39 -8.23 -15.52
CA LYS A 82 2.54 -7.77 -14.40
C LYS A 82 3.33 -7.65 -13.10
N ILE A 83 4.23 -8.59 -12.81
CA ILE A 83 5.10 -8.55 -11.63
C ILE A 83 6.00 -7.31 -11.65
N ARG A 84 6.66 -7.01 -12.78
CA ARG A 84 7.54 -5.83 -12.90
C ARG A 84 6.75 -4.54 -12.71
N GLU A 85 5.65 -4.40 -13.43
CA GLU A 85 4.79 -3.21 -13.35
C GLU A 85 4.19 -3.04 -11.95
N PHE A 86 3.84 -4.13 -11.26
CA PHE A 86 3.39 -4.09 -9.87
C PHE A 86 4.48 -3.51 -8.97
N VAL A 87 5.70 -4.05 -9.06
CA VAL A 87 6.83 -3.62 -8.24
C VAL A 87 7.15 -2.16 -8.52
N ASP A 88 7.19 -1.75 -9.79
CA ASP A 88 7.44 -0.36 -10.18
C ASP A 88 6.39 0.58 -9.62
N THR A 89 5.10 0.27 -9.85
CA THR A 89 3.98 1.08 -9.35
C THR A 89 3.98 1.17 -7.83
N TYR A 90 4.27 0.05 -7.15
CA TYR A 90 4.39 0.03 -5.69
C TYR A 90 5.51 0.95 -5.22
N PHE A 91 6.72 0.77 -5.76
CA PHE A 91 7.90 1.53 -5.37
C PHE A 91 7.73 3.02 -5.63
N ASP A 92 7.19 3.41 -6.79
CA ASP A 92 6.91 4.82 -7.10
C ASP A 92 5.95 5.43 -6.08
N THR A 93 4.84 4.73 -5.79
CA THR A 93 3.82 5.20 -4.82
C THR A 93 4.40 5.39 -3.42
N VAL A 94 5.20 4.44 -2.93
CA VAL A 94 5.73 4.50 -1.55
C VAL A 94 6.95 5.40 -1.44
N LEU A 95 7.71 5.61 -2.51
CA LEU A 95 8.80 6.60 -2.52
C LEU A 95 8.25 8.03 -2.51
N GLU A 96 7.10 8.27 -3.14
CA GLU A 96 6.38 9.55 -3.05
C GLU A 96 5.69 9.72 -1.68
N HIS A 97 5.25 8.62 -1.07
CA HIS A 97 4.54 8.64 0.20
C HIS A 97 5.04 7.58 1.21
N PRO A 98 6.21 7.77 1.84
CA PRO A 98 6.89 6.72 2.64
C PRO A 98 6.12 6.21 3.85
N PHE A 99 5.18 6.99 4.38
CA PHE A 99 4.39 6.62 5.55
C PHE A 99 3.20 5.71 5.23
N LEU A 100 2.77 5.64 3.96
CA LEU A 100 1.55 4.91 3.56
C LEU A 100 1.58 3.44 3.96
N PRO A 101 2.64 2.64 3.68
CA PRO A 101 2.62 1.22 3.99
C PRO A 101 2.48 0.95 5.48
N GLY A 102 3.23 1.69 6.31
CA GLY A 102 3.16 1.57 7.77
C GLY A 102 1.79 1.97 8.32
N PHE A 103 1.20 3.07 7.80
CA PHE A 103 -0.13 3.52 8.19
C PHE A 103 -1.22 2.49 7.87
N VAL A 104 -1.20 1.94 6.64
CA VAL A 104 -2.18 0.92 6.21
C VAL A 104 -2.04 -0.35 7.06
N VAL A 105 -0.82 -0.86 7.25
CA VAL A 105 -0.58 -2.07 8.06
C VAL A 105 -0.95 -1.87 9.52
N HIS A 106 -0.71 -0.69 10.09
CA HIS A 106 -1.12 -0.38 11.45
C HIS A 106 -2.64 -0.48 11.62
N GLU A 107 -3.41 0.11 10.70
CA GLU A 107 -4.88 0.03 10.77
C GLU A 107 -5.40 -1.37 10.43
N MET A 108 -4.73 -2.13 9.55
CA MET A 108 -5.08 -3.55 9.31
C MET A 108 -5.05 -4.38 10.61
N HIS A 109 -4.08 -4.14 11.49
CA HIS A 109 -4.01 -4.82 12.79
C HIS A 109 -5.03 -4.27 13.80
N ARG A 110 -5.28 -2.96 13.78
CA ARG A 110 -6.19 -2.31 14.72
C ARG A 110 -7.66 -2.58 14.42
N ASN A 111 -8.06 -2.53 13.16
CA ASN A 111 -9.43 -2.72 12.68
C ASN A 111 -9.44 -3.42 11.31
N PRO A 112 -9.27 -4.75 11.26
CA PRO A 112 -9.24 -5.50 10.01
C PRO A 112 -10.53 -5.38 9.21
N ASP A 113 -11.68 -5.16 9.87
CA ASP A 113 -12.96 -4.97 9.20
C ASP A 113 -13.03 -3.68 8.39
N ARG A 114 -12.37 -2.59 8.82
CA ARG A 114 -12.29 -1.34 8.05
C ARG A 114 -11.57 -1.60 6.73
N PHE A 115 -10.38 -2.20 6.80
CA PHE A 115 -9.60 -2.57 5.63
C PHE A 115 -10.39 -3.49 4.69
N ARG A 116 -10.98 -4.56 5.24
CA ARG A 116 -11.80 -5.50 4.46
C ARG A 116 -12.94 -4.80 3.72
N LYS A 117 -13.65 -3.87 4.37
CA LYS A 117 -14.73 -3.10 3.74
C LYS A 117 -14.22 -2.25 2.59
N THR A 118 -13.13 -1.51 2.79
CA THR A 118 -12.52 -0.67 1.74
C THR A 118 -12.05 -1.48 0.53
N ILE A 119 -11.43 -2.64 0.78
CA ILE A 119 -11.00 -3.56 -0.29
C ILE A 119 -12.20 -4.15 -1.05
N ALA A 120 -13.21 -4.62 -0.31
CA ALA A 120 -14.40 -5.23 -0.90
C ALA A 120 -15.24 -4.22 -1.69
N SER A 121 -15.38 -2.97 -1.22
CA SER A 121 -16.15 -1.94 -1.92
C SER A 121 -15.56 -1.55 -3.26
N GLY A 122 -14.23 -1.63 -3.41
CA GLY A 122 -13.56 -1.33 -4.67
C GLY A 122 -13.39 -2.54 -5.59
N ASN A 123 -13.84 -3.74 -5.20
CA ASN A 123 -13.53 -5.01 -5.88
C ASN A 123 -12.03 -5.14 -6.21
N LEU A 124 -11.19 -4.71 -5.27
CA LEU A 124 -9.78 -4.43 -5.58
C LEU A 124 -8.92 -5.68 -5.68
N LEU A 125 -9.39 -6.86 -5.27
CA LEU A 125 -8.57 -8.06 -5.23
C LEU A 125 -9.27 -9.21 -5.98
N ASP A 126 -8.75 -9.56 -7.15
CA ASP A 126 -9.21 -10.68 -7.97
C ASP A 126 -8.26 -11.88 -7.84
N LEU A 127 -8.46 -12.68 -6.78
CA LEU A 127 -7.69 -13.89 -6.55
C LEU A 127 -8.01 -15.00 -7.54
N GLU A 128 -9.24 -15.05 -8.04
CA GLU A 128 -9.69 -16.07 -8.99
C GLU A 128 -9.02 -15.86 -10.35
N GLY A 129 -9.02 -14.62 -10.86
CA GLY A 129 -8.30 -14.25 -12.08
C GLY A 129 -6.79 -14.45 -11.97
N LEU A 130 -6.20 -14.14 -10.81
CA LEU A 130 -4.78 -14.40 -10.55
C LEU A 130 -4.47 -15.91 -10.54
N GLN A 131 -5.32 -16.73 -9.93
CA GLN A 131 -5.16 -18.19 -9.95
C GLN A 131 -5.28 -18.74 -11.37
N ALA A 132 -6.25 -18.27 -12.16
CA ALA A 132 -6.40 -18.70 -13.55
C ALA A 132 -5.15 -18.38 -14.39
N ALA A 133 -4.53 -17.21 -14.20
CA ALA A 133 -3.30 -16.84 -14.89
C ALA A 133 -2.09 -17.73 -14.50
N LEU A 134 -2.00 -18.11 -13.21
CA LEU A 134 -0.97 -19.04 -12.72
C LEU A 134 -1.17 -20.45 -13.28
N ASP A 135 -2.42 -20.92 -13.32
CA ASP A 135 -2.79 -22.24 -13.85
C ASP A 135 -2.52 -22.32 -15.36
N GLU A 136 -2.81 -21.24 -16.10
CA GLU A 136 -2.51 -21.17 -17.53
C GLU A 136 -1.00 -21.32 -17.80
N GLY A 137 -0.16 -20.56 -17.10
CA GLY A 137 1.30 -20.68 -17.25
C GLY A 137 1.83 -22.04 -16.79
N THR A 138 1.18 -22.67 -15.79
CA THR A 138 1.48 -24.05 -15.39
C THR A 138 1.14 -25.04 -16.51
N SER A 139 -0.01 -24.89 -17.18
CA SER A 139 -0.42 -25.75 -18.29
C SER A 139 0.51 -25.68 -19.51
N ARG A 140 1.16 -24.54 -19.71
CA ARG A 140 2.17 -24.30 -20.75
C ARG A 140 3.57 -24.82 -20.36
N GLY A 141 3.74 -25.31 -19.13
CA GLY A 141 5.04 -25.72 -18.59
C GLY A 141 5.98 -24.55 -18.28
N GLU A 142 5.49 -23.32 -18.29
CA GLU A 142 6.25 -22.11 -17.98
C GLU A 142 6.44 -21.94 -16.48
N PHE A 143 5.42 -22.32 -15.69
CA PHE A 143 5.41 -22.20 -14.23
C PHE A 143 5.24 -23.55 -13.53
N ARG A 144 5.70 -23.62 -12.28
CA ARG A 144 5.26 -24.66 -11.34
C ARG A 144 3.89 -24.33 -10.77
N GLN A 145 3.17 -25.37 -10.35
CA GLN A 145 1.90 -25.21 -9.64
C GLN A 145 2.09 -24.32 -8.40
N THR A 146 1.35 -23.22 -8.35
CA THR A 146 1.48 -22.19 -7.32
C THR A 146 0.09 -21.69 -6.92
N ASP A 147 -0.15 -21.57 -5.63
CA ASP A 147 -1.36 -20.97 -5.07
C ASP A 147 -1.30 -19.44 -5.17
N ALA A 148 -2.38 -18.82 -5.66
CA ALA A 148 -2.47 -17.37 -5.89
C ALA A 148 -2.28 -16.55 -4.61
N MET A 149 -2.80 -17.01 -3.47
CA MET A 149 -2.63 -16.33 -2.20
C MET A 149 -1.17 -16.38 -1.75
N GLN A 150 -0.51 -17.54 -1.85
CA GLN A 150 0.92 -17.66 -1.54
C GLN A 150 1.80 -16.80 -2.44
N PHE A 151 1.49 -16.77 -3.75
CA PHE A 151 2.16 -15.89 -4.70
C PHE A 151 2.00 -14.42 -4.31
N LEU A 152 0.77 -13.98 -4.04
CA LEU A 152 0.47 -12.60 -3.66
C LEU A 152 1.15 -12.22 -2.35
N LEU A 153 1.14 -13.10 -1.35
CA LEU A 153 1.83 -12.88 -0.08
C LEU A 153 3.34 -12.70 -0.27
N ASN A 154 3.97 -13.49 -1.14
CA ASN A 154 5.39 -13.32 -1.47
C ASN A 154 5.65 -11.98 -2.17
N LEU A 155 4.85 -11.65 -3.18
CA LEU A 155 4.99 -10.39 -3.92
C LEU A 155 4.85 -9.17 -2.99
N LEU A 156 3.83 -9.16 -2.15
CA LEU A 156 3.60 -8.11 -1.15
C LEU A 156 4.71 -8.09 -0.10
N SER A 157 5.12 -9.23 0.44
CA SER A 157 6.16 -9.29 1.47
C SER A 157 7.49 -8.79 0.94
N LEU A 158 7.88 -9.20 -0.27
CA LEU A 158 9.14 -8.79 -0.87
C LEU A 158 9.13 -7.31 -1.25
N SER A 159 7.98 -6.74 -1.61
CA SER A 159 7.85 -5.33 -2.01
C SER A 159 7.66 -4.40 -0.82
N ALA A 160 6.73 -4.70 0.11
CA ALA A 160 6.27 -3.79 1.15
C ALA A 160 7.11 -3.79 2.42
N PHE A 161 7.61 -4.96 2.84
CA PHE A 161 8.31 -5.11 4.11
C PHE A 161 9.51 -4.15 4.29
N PRO A 162 10.38 -3.92 3.29
CA PRO A 162 11.49 -2.98 3.43
C PRO A 162 11.04 -1.56 3.81
N PHE A 163 9.91 -1.10 3.28
CA PHE A 163 9.38 0.24 3.59
C PHE A 163 8.76 0.28 4.99
N ILE A 164 7.98 -0.74 5.34
CA ILE A 164 7.35 -0.85 6.67
C ILE A 164 8.41 -0.92 7.77
N ALA A 165 9.47 -1.70 7.54
CA ALA A 165 10.55 -1.93 8.49
C ALA A 165 11.75 -0.99 8.32
N ALA A 166 11.66 0.03 7.45
CA ALA A 166 12.81 0.85 7.04
C ALA A 166 13.63 1.39 8.23
N ARG A 167 12.96 1.99 9.22
CA ARG A 167 13.63 2.55 10.41
C ARG A 167 14.35 1.47 11.23
N ALA A 168 13.74 0.30 11.38
CA ALA A 168 14.34 -0.82 12.11
C ALA A 168 15.52 -1.41 11.33
N MET A 169 15.39 -1.55 10.02
CA MET A 169 16.46 -2.05 9.14
C MET A 169 17.66 -1.12 9.12
N GLN A 170 17.46 0.19 8.99
CA GLN A 170 18.53 1.19 9.08
C GLN A 170 19.23 1.13 10.44
N ALA A 171 18.46 1.02 11.54
CA ALA A 171 19.04 0.93 12.88
C ALA A 171 19.88 -0.34 13.10
N ILE A 172 19.43 -1.50 12.62
CA ILE A 172 20.13 -2.78 12.81
C ILE A 172 21.35 -2.89 11.89
N SER A 173 21.25 -2.43 10.65
CA SER A 173 22.33 -2.49 9.67
C SER A 173 23.35 -1.35 9.78
N ALA A 174 23.04 -0.34 10.60
CA ALA A 174 23.78 0.93 10.69
C ALA A 174 23.92 1.64 9.32
N LEU A 175 23.01 1.40 8.38
CA LEU A 175 22.95 2.10 7.10
C LEU A 175 22.32 3.48 7.29
N GLY A 176 22.93 4.49 6.66
CA GLY A 176 22.31 5.80 6.51
C GLY A 176 21.16 5.77 5.51
N GLU A 177 20.48 6.92 5.38
CA GLU A 177 19.31 7.06 4.53
C GLU A 177 19.64 6.82 3.04
N GLU A 178 20.77 7.35 2.57
CA GLU A 178 21.20 7.19 1.17
C GLU A 178 21.62 5.76 0.85
N GLU A 179 22.35 5.09 1.74
CA GLU A 179 22.73 3.68 1.51
C GLU A 179 21.49 2.78 1.52
N TYR A 180 20.55 3.02 2.44
CA TYR A 180 19.31 2.26 2.47
C TYR A 180 18.47 2.49 1.22
N ARG A 181 18.42 3.74 0.71
CA ARG A 181 17.74 4.04 -0.55
C ARG A 181 18.35 3.28 -1.73
N ARG A 182 19.67 3.19 -1.81
CA ARG A 182 20.34 2.36 -2.83
C ARG A 182 19.96 0.88 -2.71
N THR A 183 19.88 0.34 -1.50
CA THR A 183 19.39 -1.03 -1.28
C THR A 183 17.95 -1.22 -1.79
N LEU A 184 17.08 -0.22 -1.61
CA LEU A 184 15.72 -0.26 -2.14
C LEU A 184 15.72 -0.20 -3.68
N ASP A 185 16.55 0.63 -4.30
CA ASP A 185 16.65 0.71 -5.76
C ASP A 185 17.15 -0.61 -6.38
N GLU A 186 18.16 -1.24 -5.78
CA GLU A 186 18.61 -2.58 -6.17
C GLU A 186 17.49 -3.61 -6.01
N ARG A 187 16.74 -3.52 -4.90
CA ARG A 187 15.63 -4.41 -4.63
C ARG A 187 14.49 -4.25 -5.64
N ARG A 188 14.20 -3.04 -6.11
CA ARG A 188 13.22 -2.78 -7.17
C ARG A 188 13.50 -3.62 -8.41
N ALA A 189 14.77 -3.76 -8.78
CA ALA A 189 15.19 -4.58 -9.91
C ALA A 189 15.20 -6.10 -9.61
N LEU A 190 15.49 -6.49 -8.36
CA LEU A 190 15.64 -7.88 -7.96
C LEU A 190 14.32 -8.59 -7.61
N VAL A 191 13.32 -7.89 -7.07
CA VAL A 191 12.04 -8.51 -6.67
C VAL A 191 11.36 -9.21 -7.85
N PRO A 192 11.27 -8.62 -9.06
CA PRO A 192 10.68 -9.33 -10.19
C PRO A 192 11.45 -10.61 -10.55
N VAL A 193 12.78 -10.58 -10.50
CA VAL A 193 13.64 -11.75 -10.77
C VAL A 193 13.37 -12.85 -9.75
N TRP A 194 13.32 -12.52 -8.46
CA TRP A 194 13.03 -13.51 -7.41
C TRP A 194 11.62 -14.08 -7.53
N MET A 195 10.63 -13.25 -7.88
CA MET A 195 9.26 -13.73 -8.09
C MET A 195 9.17 -14.66 -9.30
N GLU A 196 9.87 -14.35 -10.39
CA GLU A 196 9.98 -15.24 -11.55
C GLU A 196 10.70 -16.55 -11.19
N ASP A 197 11.77 -16.50 -10.41
CA ASP A 197 12.49 -17.69 -9.93
C ASP A 197 11.60 -18.60 -9.07
N ILE A 198 10.74 -18.00 -8.21
CA ILE A 198 9.74 -18.73 -7.42
C ILE A 198 8.71 -19.44 -8.31
N LEU A 199 8.49 -18.99 -9.54
CA LEU A 199 7.55 -19.63 -10.47
C LEU A 199 8.20 -20.73 -11.33
N LYS A 200 9.54 -20.80 -11.42
CA LYS A 200 10.20 -21.76 -12.31
C LYS A 200 9.81 -23.22 -11.98
N PRO A 201 9.57 -24.08 -13.00
CA PRO A 201 9.35 -25.50 -12.79
C PRO A 201 10.52 -26.12 -12.02
N CYS A 202 10.23 -26.97 -11.02
CA CYS A 202 11.28 -27.76 -10.39
C CYS A 202 11.89 -28.70 -11.43
N THR A 203 13.10 -28.39 -11.90
CA THR A 203 13.93 -29.36 -12.62
C THR A 203 14.50 -30.34 -11.59
N LEU A 204 13.67 -31.24 -11.09
CA LEU A 204 14.16 -32.45 -10.43
C LEU A 204 14.50 -33.45 -11.54
N SER A 205 15.76 -33.41 -11.98
CA SER A 205 16.42 -34.51 -12.68
C SER A 205 16.95 -35.52 -11.67
#